data_AF-A0A2P8H409-F1
#
_entry.id   AF-A0A2P8H409-F1
#
_cell.length_a   1.000
_cell.length_b   1.000
_cell.length_c   1.000
_cell.angle_alpha   90.00
_cell.angle_beta   90.00
_cell.angle_gamma   90.00
#
_symmetry.space_group_name_H-M   'P 1'
#
loop_
_entity.id
_entity.type
_entity.pdbx_description
1 polymer ?
#
loop_
_entity_poly.entity_id
_entity_poly.type
_entity_poly.pdbx_seq_one_letter_code
_entity_poly.pdbx_strand_id
1 'polypeptide(L)'
;MKKYGVGLILSLVVLFLLMVVNAQLYRHVMPLYTPIMFLTFHVLVYKHLIPEKRYGAYFFFVLVVGASIFFSLPEFTHQQAQEHIWATYGQDLELTEQDNLPLDRSDLWHPFAPSWGYAFVGTVPSSNEHISLLFIPDTGRIFEIAP
;
A
#
# COMPACT_ATOMS: atom_id res chain seq x y z
N MET A 1 10.79 27.15 14.37
CA MET A 1 10.73 25.66 14.29
C MET A 1 10.32 24.99 15.61
N LYS A 2 10.75 25.45 16.80
CA LYS A 2 10.42 24.81 18.10
C LYS A 2 8.92 24.52 18.35
N LYS A 3 8.00 25.38 17.88
CA LYS A 3 6.54 25.21 18.07
C LYS A 3 5.88 24.13 17.19
N TYR A 4 6.60 23.60 16.19
CA TYR A 4 6.11 22.55 15.30
C TYR A 4 6.76 21.19 15.57
N GLY A 5 7.78 21.15 16.45
CA GLY A 5 8.67 20.01 16.58
C GLY A 5 7.93 18.73 16.95
N VAL A 6 7.00 18.78 17.90
CA VAL A 6 6.28 17.59 18.37
C VAL A 6 5.40 17.01 17.27
N GLY A 7 4.55 17.83 16.63
CA GLY A 7 3.70 17.40 15.53
C GLY A 7 4.49 16.85 14.34
N LEU A 8 5.62 17.48 14.01
CA LEU A 8 6.53 17.03 12.96
C LEU A 8 7.16 15.67 13.29
N ILE A 9 7.71 15.50 14.48
CA ILE A 9 8.35 14.25 14.92
C ILE A 9 7.33 13.11 14.88
N LEU A 10 6.12 13.33 15.42
CA LEU A 10 5.04 12.35 15.37
C LEU A 10 4.69 11.95 13.93
N SER A 11 4.51 12.94 13.05
CA SER A 11 4.22 12.67 11.63
C SER A 11 5.35 11.89 10.94
N LEU A 12 6.61 12.23 11.21
CA LEU A 12 7.76 11.55 10.62
C LEU A 12 7.91 10.10 11.10
N VAL A 13 7.65 9.85 12.38
CA VAL A 13 7.68 8.48 12.92
C VAL A 13 6.62 7.62 12.24
N VAL A 14 5.37 8.12 12.15
CA VAL A 14 4.29 7.38 11.47
C VAL A 14 4.61 7.19 9.99
N LEU A 15 5.09 8.23 9.31
CA LEU A 15 5.50 8.15 7.91
C LEU A 15 6.57 7.07 7.69
N PHE A 16 7.60 7.05 8.53
CA PHE A 16 8.68 6.08 8.45
C PHE A 16 8.14 4.65 8.62
N LEU A 17 7.27 4.42 9.60
CA LEU A 17 6.63 3.11 9.79
C LEU A 17 5.81 2.68 8.57
N LEU A 18 5.02 3.59 7.99
CA LEU A 18 4.26 3.31 6.77
C LEU A 18 5.16 2.96 5.58
N MET A 19 6.28 3.66 5.43
CA MET A 19 7.25 3.37 4.37
C MET A 19 7.91 2.00 4.55
N VAL A 20 8.28 1.64 5.79
CA VAL A 20 8.86 0.32 6.10
C VAL A 20 7.84 -0.79 5.81
N VAL A 21 6.60 -0.64 6.26
CA VAL A 21 5.53 -1.60 5.99
C VAL A 21 5.29 -1.74 4.48
N ASN A 22 5.18 -0.62 3.77
CA ASN A 22 4.97 -0.65 2.32
C ASN A 22 6.13 -1.35 1.59
N ALA A 23 7.38 -1.10 1.98
CA ALA A 23 8.54 -1.72 1.37
C ALA A 23 8.65 -3.23 1.67
N GLN A 24 8.42 -3.63 2.93
CA GLN A 24 8.66 -5.00 3.37
C GLN A 24 7.49 -5.95 3.10
N LEU A 25 6.26 -5.50 3.28
CA LEU A 25 5.07 -6.37 3.20
C LEU A 25 4.34 -6.25 1.85
N TYR A 26 4.34 -5.03 1.29
CA TYR A 26 3.54 -4.70 0.10
C TYR A 26 4.41 -4.33 -1.11
N ARG A 27 5.73 -4.48 -1.04
CA ARG A 27 6.65 -4.18 -2.16
C ARG A 27 6.37 -2.87 -2.89
N HIS A 28 6.02 -1.80 -2.19
CA HIS A 28 5.69 -0.48 -2.76
C HIS A 28 4.34 -0.34 -3.49
N VAL A 29 3.40 -1.28 -3.38
CA VAL A 29 2.06 -1.13 -3.99
C VAL A 29 1.06 -0.39 -3.10
N MET A 30 1.37 -0.16 -1.82
CA MET A 30 0.47 0.53 -0.88
C MET A 30 0.26 2.00 -1.32
N PRO A 31 -1.00 2.47 -1.50
CA PRO A 31 -1.31 3.84 -1.89
C PRO A 31 -1.11 4.84 -0.74
N LEU A 32 0.14 5.27 -0.55
CA LEU A 32 0.51 6.15 0.58
C LEU A 32 0.19 7.64 0.39
N TYR A 33 -0.25 8.08 -0.80
CA TYR A 33 -0.46 9.50 -1.08
C TYR A 33 -1.41 10.19 -0.09
N THR A 34 -2.55 9.56 0.21
CA THR A 34 -3.56 10.10 1.11
C THR A 34 -3.09 10.15 2.56
N PRO A 35 -2.53 9.06 3.15
CA PRO A 35 -1.88 9.13 4.46
C PRO A 35 -0.79 10.18 4.57
N ILE A 36 0.11 10.29 3.56
CA ILE A 36 1.19 11.29 3.54
C ILE A 36 0.62 12.71 3.59
N MET A 37 -0.44 12.98 2.80
CA MET A 37 -1.10 14.27 2.78
C MET A 37 -1.66 14.62 4.16
N PHE A 38 -2.37 13.70 4.82
CA PHE A 38 -2.89 13.93 6.17
C PHE A 38 -1.79 14.07 7.23
N LEU A 39 -0.71 13.30 7.15
CA LEU A 39 0.45 13.46 8.04
C LEU A 39 1.16 14.80 7.85
N THR A 40 1.13 15.35 6.63
CA THR A 40 1.61 16.71 6.36
C THR A 40 0.69 17.75 7.00
N PHE A 41 -0.63 17.62 6.82
CA PHE A 41 -1.62 18.50 7.47
C PHE A 41 -1.59 18.41 8.99
N HIS A 42 -1.27 17.24 9.56
CA HIS A 42 -1.15 17.02 10.99
C HIS A 42 -0.25 18.06 11.66
N VAL A 43 0.84 18.47 11.01
CA VAL A 43 1.77 19.47 11.56
C VAL A 43 1.09 20.85 11.74
N LEU A 44 0.23 21.24 10.80
CA LEU A 44 -0.54 22.48 10.85
C LEU A 44 -1.67 22.39 11.87
N VAL A 45 -2.41 21.29 11.84
CA VAL A 45 -3.55 21.01 12.72
C VAL A 45 -3.10 20.93 14.18
N TYR A 46 -2.01 20.23 14.46
CA TYR A 46 -1.39 20.13 15.78
C TYR A 46 -1.05 21.52 16.33
N LYS A 47 -0.39 22.35 15.51
CA LYS A 47 -0.01 23.71 15.93
C LYS A 47 -1.22 24.57 16.26
N HIS A 48 -2.34 24.43 15.53
CA HIS A 48 -3.49 25.30 15.71
C HIS A 48 -4.41 24.82 16.84
N LEU A 49 -4.75 23.53 16.86
CA LEU A 49 -5.78 23.00 17.75
C LEU A 49 -5.29 22.71 19.17
N ILE A 50 -4.03 22.30 19.35
CA ILE A 50 -3.49 21.97 20.68
C ILE A 50 -3.38 23.21 21.58
N PRO A 51 -2.84 24.36 21.12
CA PRO A 51 -2.79 25.57 21.95
C PRO A 51 -4.17 26.13 22.28
N GLU A 52 -5.15 25.97 21.38
CA GLU A 52 -6.54 26.37 21.60
C GLU A 52 -7.30 25.40 22.52
N LYS A 53 -6.63 24.33 23.01
CA LYS A 53 -7.23 23.26 23.83
C LYS A 53 -8.42 22.57 23.16
N ARG A 54 -8.48 22.58 21.82
CA ARG A 54 -9.54 21.96 21.01
C ARG A 54 -9.24 20.48 20.79
N TYR A 55 -9.04 19.75 21.89
CA TYR A 55 -8.60 18.36 21.86
C TYR A 55 -9.59 17.44 21.14
N GLY A 56 -10.88 17.71 21.20
CA GLY A 56 -11.89 16.92 20.48
C GLY A 56 -11.73 16.99 18.97
N ALA A 57 -11.48 18.18 18.41
CA ALA A 57 -11.24 18.36 16.98
C ALA A 57 -9.91 17.73 16.55
N TYR A 58 -8.88 17.83 17.38
CA TYR A 58 -7.61 17.15 17.14
C TYR A 58 -7.76 15.62 17.18
N PHE A 59 -8.49 15.08 18.13
CA PHE A 59 -8.78 13.64 18.22
C PHE A 59 -9.54 13.15 16.99
N PHE A 60 -10.57 13.88 16.54
CA PHE A 60 -11.27 13.57 15.30
C PHE A 60 -10.32 13.56 14.09
N PHE A 61 -9.40 14.53 14.00
CA PHE A 61 -8.40 14.55 12.95
C PHE A 61 -7.48 13.31 13.00
N VAL A 62 -7.04 12.89 14.18
CA VAL A 62 -6.24 11.66 14.35
C VAL A 62 -7.01 10.42 13.91
N LEU A 63 -8.33 10.35 14.15
CA LEU A 63 -9.17 9.27 13.63
C LEU A 63 -9.23 9.28 12.10
N VAL A 64 -9.31 10.45 11.47
CA VAL A 64 -9.26 10.57 10.00
C VAL A 64 -7.92 10.08 9.45
N VAL A 65 -6.81 10.42 10.10
CA VAL A 65 -5.48 9.88 9.74
C VAL A 65 -5.48 8.35 9.87
N GLY A 66 -5.97 7.81 10.99
CA GLY A 66 -6.05 6.36 11.21
C GLY A 66 -6.90 5.65 10.15
N ALA A 67 -8.09 6.20 9.84
CA ALA A 67 -8.95 5.68 8.78
C ALA A 67 -8.26 5.71 7.41
N SER A 68 -7.56 6.80 7.10
CA SER A 68 -6.83 6.91 5.83
C SER A 68 -5.74 5.84 5.70
N ILE A 69 -5.01 5.54 6.77
CA ILE A 69 -4.01 4.47 6.80
C ILE A 69 -4.69 3.12 6.59
N PHE A 70 -5.77 2.86 7.33
CA PHE A 70 -6.52 1.61 7.25
C PHE A 70 -7.03 1.34 5.83
N PHE A 71 -7.68 2.32 5.20
CA PHE A 71 -8.17 2.18 3.82
C PHE A 71 -7.04 2.08 2.79
N SER A 72 -5.85 2.58 3.10
CA SER A 72 -4.69 2.48 2.21
C SER A 72 -4.01 1.12 2.25
N LEU A 73 -4.40 0.20 3.14
CA LEU A 73 -3.82 -1.15 3.20
C LEU A 73 -4.45 -2.02 2.10
N PRO A 74 -3.65 -2.56 1.16
CA PRO A 74 -4.13 -3.60 0.26
C PRO A 74 -4.61 -4.82 1.04
N GLU A 75 -5.57 -5.55 0.49
CA GLU A 75 -6.10 -6.77 1.11
C GLU A 75 -5.05 -7.89 1.15
N PHE A 76 -4.20 -7.94 0.11
CA PHE A 76 -3.17 -8.96 -0.04
C PHE A 76 -1.76 -8.36 0.02
N THR A 77 -0.96 -8.91 0.93
CA THR A 77 0.50 -8.77 0.93
C THR A 77 1.13 -9.52 -0.24
N HIS A 78 2.40 -9.21 -0.53
CA HIS A 78 3.14 -9.90 -1.59
C HIS A 78 3.21 -11.43 -1.36
N GLN A 79 3.47 -11.85 -0.11
CA GLN A 79 3.52 -13.27 0.23
C GLN A 79 2.17 -13.96 0.04
N GLN A 80 1.07 -13.32 0.46
CA GLN A 80 -0.27 -13.87 0.27
C GLN A 80 -0.66 -13.96 -1.21
N ALA A 81 -0.20 -13.02 -2.04
CA ALA A 81 -0.40 -13.09 -3.49
C ALA A 81 0.29 -14.33 -4.09
N GLN A 82 1.53 -14.61 -3.67
CA GLN A 82 2.27 -15.80 -4.10
C GLN A 82 1.58 -17.10 -3.67
N GLU A 83 1.14 -17.18 -2.41
CA GLU A 83 0.38 -18.32 -1.89
C GLU A 83 -0.94 -18.52 -2.65
N HIS A 84 -1.62 -17.43 -3.00
CA HIS A 84 -2.87 -17.49 -3.78
C HIS A 84 -2.65 -17.99 -5.22
N ILE A 85 -1.55 -17.57 -5.84
CA ILE A 85 -1.16 -18.05 -7.18
C ILE A 85 -0.85 -19.54 -7.14
N TRP A 86 -0.06 -20.01 -6.17
CA TRP A 86 0.23 -21.44 -6.02
C TRP A 86 -1.01 -22.28 -5.73
N ALA A 87 -1.96 -21.75 -4.97
CA ALA A 87 -3.24 -22.43 -4.74
C ALA A 87 -4.09 -22.55 -6.03
N THR A 88 -3.91 -21.63 -6.98
CA THR A 88 -4.68 -21.57 -8.23
C THR A 88 -4.03 -22.38 -9.35
N TYR A 89 -2.70 -22.27 -9.50
CA TYR A 89 -1.94 -22.84 -10.64
C TYR A 89 -1.15 -24.10 -10.28
N GLY A 90 -1.00 -24.44 -8.99
CA GLY A 90 -0.22 -25.57 -8.52
C GLY A 90 1.07 -25.15 -7.80
N GLN A 91 1.49 -25.98 -6.83
CA GLN A 91 2.71 -25.75 -6.03
C GLN A 91 4.01 -26.04 -6.81
N ASP A 92 3.89 -26.69 -7.96
CA ASP A 92 4.98 -27.01 -8.88
C ASP A 92 5.39 -25.83 -9.77
N LEU A 93 4.62 -24.73 -9.76
CA LEU A 93 4.95 -23.51 -10.47
C LEU A 93 6.09 -22.75 -9.76
N GLU A 94 7.24 -22.64 -10.41
CA GLU A 94 8.34 -21.81 -9.93
C GLU A 94 8.06 -20.34 -10.26
N LEU A 95 7.74 -19.54 -9.24
CA LEU A 95 7.48 -18.12 -9.38
C LEU A 95 8.77 -17.33 -9.21
N THR A 96 9.15 -16.61 -10.27
CA THR A 96 10.19 -15.59 -10.23
C THR A 96 9.55 -14.23 -10.00
N GLU A 97 10.05 -13.49 -9.00
CA GLU A 97 9.61 -12.12 -8.73
C GLU A 97 9.96 -11.22 -9.94
N GLN A 98 8.98 -10.41 -10.38
CA GLN A 98 9.18 -9.34 -11.35
C GLN A 98 8.87 -7.99 -10.69
N ASP A 99 9.37 -6.90 -11.26
CA ASP A 99 8.98 -5.55 -10.85
C ASP A 99 7.46 -5.36 -11.00
N ASN A 100 6.85 -4.69 -10.02
CA ASN A 100 5.42 -4.41 -10.04
C ASN A 100 5.02 -3.69 -11.33
N LEU A 101 3.83 -4.01 -11.84
CA LEU A 101 3.29 -3.40 -13.05
C LEU A 101 2.22 -2.36 -12.72
N PRO A 102 2.15 -1.24 -13.47
CA PRO A 102 1.14 -0.22 -13.25
C PRO A 102 -0.23 -0.77 -13.66
N LEU A 103 -1.25 -0.45 -12.87
CA LEU A 103 -2.64 -0.79 -13.15
C LEU A 103 -3.29 0.40 -13.87
N ASP A 104 -3.84 0.16 -15.07
CA ASP A 104 -4.66 1.17 -15.75
C ASP A 104 -6.02 1.27 -15.04
N ARG A 105 -6.13 2.27 -14.16
CA ARG A 105 -7.33 2.60 -13.39
C ARG A 105 -7.81 4.02 -13.71
N SER A 106 -7.51 4.52 -14.90
CA SER A 106 -7.74 5.90 -15.33
C SER A 106 -9.20 6.34 -15.25
N ASP A 107 -10.15 5.41 -15.27
CA ASP A 107 -11.59 5.70 -15.29
C ASP A 107 -12.22 5.92 -13.91
N LEU A 108 -11.53 5.62 -12.79
CA LEU A 108 -12.09 5.76 -11.44
C LEU A 108 -11.14 6.47 -10.48
N TRP A 109 -11.53 7.66 -9.99
CA TRP A 109 -10.80 8.30 -8.90
C TRP A 109 -10.99 7.54 -7.60
N HIS A 110 -10.02 6.70 -7.23
CA HIS A 110 -10.01 5.94 -5.99
C HIS A 110 -8.70 6.17 -5.22
N PRO A 111 -8.66 7.11 -4.26
CA PRO A 111 -7.43 7.59 -3.60
C PRO A 111 -6.78 6.56 -2.65
N PHE A 112 -7.42 5.40 -2.49
CA PHE A 112 -6.99 4.28 -1.65
C PHE A 112 -6.80 2.99 -2.45
N ALA A 113 -6.95 3.03 -3.78
CA ALA A 113 -6.64 1.89 -4.63
C ALA A 113 -5.12 1.83 -4.87
N PRO A 114 -4.51 0.63 -4.81
CA PRO A 114 -3.17 0.45 -5.34
C PRO A 114 -3.15 0.82 -6.83
N SER A 115 -2.14 1.60 -7.26
CA SER A 115 -1.90 1.91 -8.67
C SER A 115 -0.95 0.91 -9.35
N TRP A 116 -0.47 -0.07 -8.59
CA TRP A 116 0.48 -1.09 -9.02
C TRP A 116 -0.01 -2.47 -8.57
N GLY A 117 0.23 -3.48 -9.40
CA GLY A 117 -0.02 -4.89 -9.07
C GLY A 117 1.29 -5.67 -8.96
N TYR A 118 1.24 -6.79 -8.26
CA TYR A 118 2.41 -7.69 -8.16
C TYR A 118 2.53 -8.47 -9.46
N ALA A 119 3.70 -8.44 -10.08
CA ALA A 119 3.97 -9.20 -11.28
C ALA A 119 4.86 -10.41 -10.95
N PHE A 120 4.52 -11.55 -11.51
CA PHE A 120 5.25 -12.80 -11.33
C PHE A 120 5.44 -13.48 -12.68
N VAL A 121 6.57 -14.17 -12.85
CA VAL A 121 6.77 -15.10 -13.96
C VAL A 121 6.76 -16.50 -13.39
N GLY A 122 5.73 -17.27 -13.72
CA GLY A 122 5.64 -18.69 -13.42
C GLY A 122 6.33 -19.51 -14.49
N THR A 123 7.20 -20.44 -14.08
CA THR A 123 7.78 -21.44 -14.99
C THR A 123 7.32 -22.81 -14.57
N VAL A 124 6.76 -23.58 -15.51
CA VAL A 124 6.34 -24.97 -15.26
C VAL A 124 7.56 -25.88 -15.51
N PRO A 125 8.14 -26.54 -14.49
CA PRO A 125 9.40 -27.28 -14.64
C PRO A 125 9.33 -28.45 -15.64
N SER A 126 8.13 -28.99 -15.86
CA SER A 126 7.91 -30.15 -16.75
C SER A 126 7.85 -29.78 -18.24
N SER A 127 7.38 -28.58 -18.59
CA SER A 127 7.26 -28.10 -19.98
C SER A 127 8.22 -26.95 -20.32
N ASN A 128 8.85 -26.35 -19.31
CA ASN A 128 9.65 -25.12 -19.41
C ASN A 128 8.88 -23.96 -20.07
N GLU A 129 7.56 -23.96 -19.89
CA GLU A 129 6.66 -22.90 -20.37
C GLU A 129 6.62 -21.76 -19.36
N HIS A 130 6.68 -20.52 -19.86
CA HIS A 130 6.64 -19.31 -19.04
C HIS A 130 5.26 -18.68 -19.13
N ILE A 131 4.69 -18.35 -17.98
CA ILE A 131 3.41 -17.67 -17.85
C ILE A 131 3.66 -16.42 -17.00
N SER A 132 3.40 -15.25 -17.56
CA SER A 132 3.46 -14.00 -16.78
C SER A 132 2.10 -13.75 -16.13
N LEU A 133 2.12 -13.45 -14.85
CA LEU A 133 0.94 -13.31 -14.00
C LEU A 133 0.95 -11.94 -13.34
N LEU A 134 -0.17 -11.24 -13.42
CA LEU A 134 -0.43 -10.00 -12.71
C LEU A 134 -1.46 -10.25 -11.61
N PHE A 135 -1.07 -10.01 -10.37
CA PHE A 135 -1.94 -10.10 -9.21
C PHE A 135 -2.39 -8.71 -8.76
N ILE A 136 -3.71 -8.52 -8.62
CA ILE A 136 -4.28 -7.28 -8.13
C ILE A 136 -4.42 -7.29 -6.59
N PRO A 137 -3.67 -6.44 -5.84
CA PRO A 137 -3.55 -6.53 -4.38
C PRO A 137 -4.81 -6.22 -3.57
N ASP A 138 -5.82 -5.58 -4.16
CA ASP A 138 -7.07 -5.18 -3.48
C ASP A 138 -8.27 -6.08 -3.79
N THR A 139 -8.15 -6.98 -4.76
CA THR A 139 -9.26 -7.87 -5.18
C THR A 139 -8.87 -9.33 -5.24
N GLY A 140 -7.57 -9.65 -5.20
CA GLY A 140 -7.08 -11.01 -5.34
C GLY A 140 -7.15 -11.56 -6.76
N ARG A 141 -7.55 -10.75 -7.75
CA ARG A 141 -7.69 -11.20 -9.14
C ARG A 141 -6.30 -11.45 -9.74
N ILE A 142 -6.18 -12.57 -10.43
CA ILE A 142 -5.01 -12.94 -11.22
C ILE A 142 -5.35 -12.77 -12.70
N PHE A 143 -4.43 -12.14 -13.44
CA PHE A 143 -4.50 -12.01 -14.89
C PHE A 143 -3.26 -12.63 -15.51
N GLU A 144 -3.46 -13.48 -16.50
CA GLU A 144 -2.38 -13.91 -17.38
C GLU A 144 -2.09 -12.77 -18.36
N ILE A 145 -0.89 -12.24 -18.26
CA ILE A 145 -0.35 -11.28 -19.21
C ILE A 145 0.49 -12.09 -20.19
N ALA A 146 0.10 -12.11 -21.46
CA ALA A 146 0.85 -12.83 -22.49
C ALA A 146 2.31 -12.33 -22.52
N PRO A 147 3.28 -13.21 -22.83
CA PRO A 147 4.70 -12.85 -22.91
C PRO A 147 4.99 -11.78 -23.97
#